data_AF-A0A6N3GUU4-F1
#
_entry.id   AF-A0A6N3GUU4-F1
#
_cell.length_a   1.000
_cell.length_b   1.000
_cell.length_c   1.000
_cell.angle_alpha   90.00
_cell.angle_beta   90.00
_cell.angle_gamma   90.00
#
_symmetry.space_group_name_H-M   'P 1'
#
loop_
_entity.id
_entity.type
_entity.pdbx_description
1 polymer ?
#
loop_
_entity_poly.entity_id
_entity_poly.type
_entity_poly.pdbx_seq_one_letter_code
_entity_poly.pdbx_strand_id
1 'polypeptide(L)'
;MNILVIGNGFDLAHDLPTRYQDFLGFVERFLNIINTPQILQQGGLNNAEKSVYEYINHLIFSEQKLCKELEQLVKDNIWIEYFLQNPMYQKENWIDFESEISKVIQSLDQDMFPKDGKKLEKSELSETMGNLSNTFLYKKYAKYTTSIRAVSALTHEKCESITYKEIRDRLYNDLNKLIRALEIYLTDYVEKIECNYVLPDIDEIVKENVQCSDGEEQIRYCKVLCFNYTNTYERLYLNGQQMQADIDYIHGRVKLLNTMENNNMVLGIDEYLTDERKNKETEFIAFKKFYQRIYKGTGCKYKDWVETIQEEYDDFLQEKERIINRANEYVGNDIERMIHRLQASEIRERKCKMHNVYIFGHSLDITDKDILRELILNENVYTTIFYLNRDVMGQQIANLVKIIGQDELIRRTGGRSKTIEFRQQRECVWKN
;
A
#
# COMPACT_ATOMS: atom_id res chain seq x y z
N MET A 1 14.14 5.44 -18.43
CA MET A 1 13.70 4.17 -17.78
C MET A 1 12.19 4.19 -17.71
N ASN A 2 11.53 3.05 -17.83
CA ASN A 2 10.07 2.94 -17.64
C ASN A 2 9.79 2.24 -16.30
N ILE A 3 9.03 2.90 -15.42
CA ILE A 3 8.61 2.39 -14.12
C ILE A 3 7.09 2.33 -14.09
N LEU A 4 6.52 1.16 -13.85
CA LEU A 4 5.09 0.95 -13.66
C LEU A 4 4.79 0.83 -12.17
N VAL A 5 3.96 1.71 -11.64
CA VAL A 5 3.44 1.69 -10.28
C VAL A 5 2.04 1.09 -10.31
N ILE A 6 1.83 -0.02 -9.61
CA ILE A 6 0.53 -0.68 -9.51
C ILE A 6 0.03 -0.67 -8.05
N GLY A 7 -1.27 -0.39 -7.89
CA GLY A 7 -1.99 -0.48 -6.61
C GLY A 7 -3.28 -1.30 -6.75
N ASN A 8 -4.09 -1.39 -5.68
CA ASN A 8 -5.14 -2.41 -5.59
C ASN A 8 -6.15 -2.37 -6.75
N GLY A 9 -6.39 -1.19 -7.32
CA GLY A 9 -7.21 -1.01 -8.51
C GLY A 9 -6.71 -1.77 -9.76
N PHE A 10 -5.45 -2.21 -9.79
CA PHE A 10 -4.92 -3.10 -10.82
C PHE A 10 -5.55 -4.49 -10.71
N ASP A 11 -5.62 -5.07 -9.51
CA ASP A 11 -6.28 -6.37 -9.30
C ASP A 11 -7.78 -6.26 -9.54
N LEU A 12 -8.39 -5.15 -9.11
CA LEU A 12 -9.82 -4.88 -9.37
C LEU A 12 -10.13 -4.71 -10.86
N ALA A 13 -9.21 -4.15 -11.65
CA ALA A 13 -9.36 -4.09 -13.11
C ALA A 13 -9.26 -5.48 -13.77
N HIS A 14 -8.81 -6.49 -13.02
CA HIS A 14 -8.83 -7.91 -13.36
C HIS A 14 -9.95 -8.70 -12.66
N ASP A 15 -11.00 -8.01 -12.19
CA ASP A 15 -12.16 -8.57 -11.47
C ASP A 15 -11.78 -9.46 -10.29
N LEU A 16 -10.58 -9.27 -9.73
CA LEU A 16 -10.14 -10.01 -8.57
C LEU A 16 -10.74 -9.38 -7.30
N PRO A 17 -11.30 -10.19 -6.39
CA PRO A 17 -11.94 -9.70 -5.17
C PRO A 17 -10.88 -9.34 -4.12
N THR A 18 -10.19 -8.23 -4.33
CA THR A 18 -9.09 -7.75 -3.47
C THR A 18 -9.47 -6.55 -2.62
N ARG A 19 -10.75 -6.17 -2.56
CA ARG A 19 -11.20 -5.16 -1.61
C ARG A 19 -11.17 -5.74 -0.20
N TYR A 20 -10.92 -4.91 0.79
CA TYR A 20 -11.03 -5.33 2.19
C TYR A 20 -12.44 -5.81 2.55
N GLN A 21 -13.47 -5.28 1.88
CA GLN A 21 -14.84 -5.78 2.01
C GLN A 21 -15.00 -7.21 1.49
N ASP A 22 -14.33 -7.58 0.39
CA ASP A 22 -14.41 -8.93 -0.16
C ASP A 22 -13.81 -9.94 0.82
N PHE A 23 -12.68 -9.57 1.42
CA PHE A 23 -12.04 -10.35 2.48
C PHE A 23 -12.93 -10.47 3.73
N LEU A 24 -13.52 -9.38 4.23
CA LEU A 24 -14.41 -9.43 5.39
C LEU A 24 -15.67 -10.26 5.12
N GLY A 25 -16.26 -10.11 3.93
CA GLY A 25 -17.39 -10.90 3.50
C GLY A 25 -17.03 -12.39 3.36
N PHE A 26 -15.81 -12.72 2.97
CA PHE A 26 -15.31 -14.10 3.01
C PHE A 26 -15.21 -14.62 4.45
N VAL A 27 -14.60 -13.85 5.37
CA VAL A 27 -14.46 -14.24 6.79
C VAL A 27 -15.81 -14.43 7.46
N GLU A 28 -16.77 -13.55 7.22
CA GLU A 28 -18.13 -13.65 7.75
C GLU A 28 -18.83 -14.94 7.29
N ARG A 29 -18.77 -15.25 5.99
CA ARG A 29 -19.34 -16.48 5.43
C ARG A 29 -18.67 -17.72 5.99
N PHE A 30 -17.33 -17.71 6.10
CA PHE A 30 -16.56 -18.80 6.67
C PHE A 30 -16.93 -19.07 8.13
N LEU A 31 -16.98 -18.04 8.97
CA LEU A 31 -17.39 -18.15 10.38
C LEU A 31 -18.84 -18.66 10.52
N ASN A 32 -19.74 -18.18 9.66
CA ASN A 32 -21.14 -18.63 9.68
C ASN A 32 -21.28 -20.12 9.36
N ILE A 33 -20.51 -20.64 8.40
CA ILE A 33 -20.53 -22.07 8.05
C ILE A 33 -19.93 -22.93 9.16
N ILE A 34 -18.81 -22.51 9.76
CA ILE A 34 -18.19 -23.25 10.87
C ILE A 34 -19.12 -23.30 12.09
N ASN A 35 -19.76 -22.17 12.43
CA ASN A 35 -20.65 -22.09 13.58
C ASN A 35 -22.02 -22.72 13.32
N THR A 36 -22.48 -22.75 12.06
CA THR A 36 -23.78 -23.31 11.65
C THR A 36 -23.61 -24.22 10.42
N PRO A 37 -23.23 -25.50 10.62
CA PRO A 37 -22.95 -26.44 9.52
C PRO A 37 -24.15 -26.76 8.60
N GLN A 38 -25.35 -26.33 8.96
CA GLN A 38 -26.62 -26.64 8.27
C GLN A 38 -26.88 -25.77 7.03
N ILE A 39 -26.13 -24.67 6.83
CA ILE A 39 -26.33 -23.73 5.70
C ILE A 39 -26.09 -24.43 4.34
N LEU A 40 -25.14 -25.36 4.28
CA LEU A 40 -24.82 -26.10 3.05
C LEU A 40 -25.91 -27.08 2.61
N GLN A 41 -26.83 -27.46 3.52
CA GLN A 41 -27.88 -28.43 3.22
C GLN A 41 -29.15 -27.79 2.59
N GLN A 42 -29.29 -26.46 2.62
CA GLN A 42 -30.55 -25.80 2.20
C GLN A 42 -30.54 -25.18 0.81
N GLY A 43 -29.45 -25.31 0.03
CA GLY A 43 -29.46 -25.07 -1.42
C GLY A 43 -29.80 -23.64 -1.89
N GLY A 44 -29.89 -22.67 -0.99
CA GLY A 44 -30.20 -21.28 -1.32
C GLY A 44 -28.93 -20.44 -1.43
N LEU A 45 -28.26 -20.47 -2.59
CA LEU A 45 -27.20 -19.52 -2.89
C LEU A 45 -27.49 -18.84 -4.23
N ASN A 46 -27.40 -17.51 -4.26
CA ASN A 46 -27.46 -16.73 -5.48
C ASN A 46 -26.21 -17.02 -6.35
N ASN A 47 -26.35 -16.96 -7.69
CA ASN A 47 -25.28 -17.31 -8.63
C ASN A 47 -23.95 -16.55 -8.42
N ALA A 48 -23.99 -15.31 -7.92
CA ALA A 48 -22.79 -14.48 -7.71
C ALA A 48 -21.93 -14.91 -6.51
N GLU A 49 -22.49 -15.60 -5.52
CA GLU A 49 -21.76 -16.02 -4.32
C GLU A 49 -21.18 -17.44 -4.44
N LYS A 50 -21.54 -18.14 -5.52
CA LYS A 50 -21.28 -19.57 -5.69
C LYS A 50 -19.79 -19.92 -5.62
N SER A 51 -18.92 -19.12 -6.23
CA SER A 51 -17.47 -19.37 -6.25
C SER A 51 -16.83 -19.28 -4.86
N VAL A 52 -17.22 -18.30 -4.05
CA VAL A 52 -16.73 -18.14 -2.67
C VAL A 52 -17.18 -19.33 -1.82
N TYR A 53 -18.45 -19.74 -1.93
CA TYR A 53 -18.97 -20.89 -1.19
C TYR A 53 -18.39 -22.23 -1.66
N GLU A 54 -18.16 -22.42 -2.95
CA GLU A 54 -17.45 -23.57 -3.51
C GLU A 54 -16.03 -23.66 -2.95
N TYR A 55 -15.32 -22.53 -2.87
CA TYR A 55 -14.01 -22.47 -2.24
C TYR A 55 -14.07 -22.75 -0.74
N ILE A 56 -15.00 -22.16 0.02
CA ILE A 56 -15.13 -22.43 1.47
C ILE A 56 -15.42 -23.93 1.71
N ASN A 57 -16.25 -24.56 0.86
CA ASN A 57 -16.47 -26.01 0.92
C ASN A 57 -15.18 -26.80 0.70
N HIS A 58 -14.41 -26.46 -0.33
CA HIS A 58 -13.10 -27.06 -0.57
C HIS A 58 -12.17 -26.86 0.64
N LEU A 59 -12.11 -25.64 1.19
CA LEU A 59 -11.28 -25.32 2.34
C LEU A 59 -11.63 -26.21 3.55
N ILE A 60 -12.92 -26.39 3.84
CA ILE A 60 -13.40 -27.16 4.99
C ILE A 60 -13.17 -28.67 4.80
N PHE A 61 -13.52 -29.23 3.63
CA PHE A 61 -13.54 -30.67 3.42
C PHE A 61 -12.23 -31.24 2.86
N SER A 62 -11.49 -30.43 2.08
CA SER A 62 -10.27 -30.85 1.38
C SER A 62 -9.00 -30.30 2.02
N GLU A 63 -9.03 -29.08 2.60
CA GLU A 63 -7.84 -28.40 3.16
C GLU A 63 -7.93 -28.21 4.69
N GLN A 64 -8.18 -29.30 5.42
CA GLN A 64 -8.47 -29.27 6.86
C GLN A 64 -7.42 -28.54 7.72
N LYS A 65 -6.14 -28.58 7.34
CA LYS A 65 -5.06 -27.88 8.06
C LYS A 65 -5.20 -26.37 7.91
N LEU A 66 -5.38 -25.90 6.68
CA LEU A 66 -5.53 -24.48 6.37
C LEU A 66 -6.84 -23.93 6.94
N CYS A 67 -7.92 -24.72 6.90
CA CYS A 67 -9.18 -24.38 7.54
C CYS A 67 -9.03 -24.16 9.06
N LYS A 68 -8.34 -25.06 9.76
CA LYS A 68 -8.08 -24.93 11.21
C LYS A 68 -7.22 -23.72 11.54
N GLU A 69 -6.19 -23.46 10.73
CA GLU A 69 -5.37 -22.26 10.87
C GLU A 69 -6.22 -21.00 10.70
N LEU A 70 -6.98 -20.91 9.61
CA LEU A 70 -7.84 -19.76 9.35
C LEU A 70 -8.85 -19.54 10.48
N GLU A 71 -9.51 -20.60 10.97
CA GLU A 71 -10.43 -20.51 12.12
C GLU A 71 -9.74 -19.88 13.34
N GLN A 72 -8.52 -20.33 13.69
CA GLN A 72 -7.77 -19.80 14.83
C GLN A 72 -7.36 -18.33 14.65
N LEU A 73 -7.13 -17.89 13.42
CA LEU A 73 -6.72 -16.52 13.10
C LEU A 73 -7.88 -15.54 13.19
N VAL A 74 -9.08 -15.94 12.73
CA VAL A 74 -10.25 -15.05 12.66
C VAL A 74 -11.13 -15.10 13.90
N LYS A 75 -11.13 -16.21 14.64
CA LYS A 75 -11.96 -16.37 15.85
C LYS A 75 -11.48 -15.50 16.99
N ASP A 76 -12.41 -14.74 17.59
CA ASP A 76 -12.12 -13.75 18.64
C ASP A 76 -11.07 -12.70 18.23
N ASN A 77 -10.92 -12.42 16.93
CA ASN A 77 -10.01 -11.38 16.46
C ASN A 77 -10.64 -9.99 16.65
N ILE A 78 -10.00 -9.13 17.45
CA ILE A 78 -10.51 -7.80 17.78
C ILE A 78 -10.70 -6.90 16.55
N TRP A 79 -9.85 -7.03 15.53
CA TRP A 79 -9.94 -6.21 14.32
C TRP A 79 -11.06 -6.69 13.41
N ILE A 80 -11.23 -8.01 13.23
CA ILE A 80 -12.38 -8.55 12.49
C ILE A 80 -13.69 -8.09 13.13
N GLU A 81 -13.79 -8.20 14.46
CA GLU A 81 -14.97 -7.72 15.19
C GLU A 81 -15.21 -6.22 14.97
N TYR A 82 -14.15 -5.41 15.09
CA TYR A 82 -14.22 -3.97 14.87
C TYR A 82 -14.67 -3.61 13.46
N PHE A 83 -14.12 -4.24 12.43
CA PHE A 83 -14.45 -3.96 11.04
C PHE A 83 -15.85 -4.40 10.65
N LEU A 84 -16.32 -5.56 11.13
CA LEU A 84 -17.68 -6.05 10.88
C LEU A 84 -18.75 -5.16 11.56
N GLN A 85 -18.41 -4.52 12.68
CA GLN A 85 -19.29 -3.55 13.35
C GLN A 85 -19.21 -2.13 12.74
N ASN A 86 -18.32 -1.89 11.78
CA ASN A 86 -18.11 -0.55 11.22
C ASN A 86 -19.30 -0.14 10.31
N PRO A 87 -19.93 1.02 10.52
CA PRO A 87 -21.04 1.48 9.67
C PRO A 87 -20.68 1.61 8.19
N MET A 88 -19.41 1.80 7.84
CA MET A 88 -18.95 1.87 6.44
C MET A 88 -19.07 0.50 5.75
N TYR A 89 -18.77 -0.59 6.46
CA TYR A 89 -19.00 -1.96 5.99
C TYR A 89 -20.47 -2.16 5.63
N GLN A 90 -21.37 -1.69 6.51
CA GLN A 90 -22.82 -1.86 6.36
C GLN A 90 -23.44 -1.03 5.23
N LYS A 91 -22.72 -0.03 4.69
CA LYS A 91 -23.19 0.89 3.64
C LYS A 91 -22.56 0.62 2.27
N GLU A 92 -21.89 -0.51 2.08
CA GLU A 92 -21.10 -0.83 0.87
C GLU A 92 -20.00 0.20 0.55
N ASN A 93 -19.62 1.05 1.52
CA ASN A 93 -18.58 2.07 1.32
C ASN A 93 -17.18 1.51 1.60
N TRP A 94 -16.20 1.94 0.80
CA TRP A 94 -14.79 1.52 0.95
C TRP A 94 -14.29 1.68 2.39
N ILE A 95 -13.80 0.58 2.97
CA ILE A 95 -13.12 0.59 4.27
C ILE A 95 -11.63 0.67 3.98
N ASP A 96 -10.98 1.64 4.60
CA ASP A 96 -9.53 1.76 4.64
C ASP A 96 -9.05 1.21 6.01
N PHE A 97 -8.47 0.00 5.99
CA PHE A 97 -8.03 -0.68 7.21
C PHE A 97 -6.99 0.16 7.95
N GLU A 98 -6.04 0.74 7.24
CA GLU A 98 -4.94 1.52 7.78
C GLU A 98 -5.48 2.77 8.49
N SER A 99 -6.41 3.50 7.86
CA SER A 99 -7.05 4.67 8.49
C SER A 99 -7.86 4.31 9.74
N GLU A 100 -8.61 3.21 9.72
CA GLU A 100 -9.42 2.76 10.85
C GLU A 100 -8.56 2.20 12.00
N ILE A 101 -7.50 1.44 11.70
CA ILE A 101 -6.47 1.03 12.68
C ILE A 101 -5.84 2.28 13.30
N SER A 102 -5.52 3.29 12.47
CA SER A 102 -4.89 4.52 12.93
C SER A 102 -5.76 5.24 13.95
N LYS A 103 -7.07 5.34 13.71
CA LYS A 103 -8.03 5.93 14.67
C LYS A 103 -8.02 5.19 16.01
N VAL A 104 -8.03 3.86 16.00
CA VAL A 104 -8.02 3.04 17.23
C VAL A 104 -6.71 3.23 17.98
N ILE A 105 -5.56 3.14 17.30
CA ILE A 105 -4.25 3.28 17.93
C ILE A 105 -4.04 4.70 18.48
N GLN A 106 -4.39 5.74 17.73
CA GLN A 106 -4.30 7.12 18.19
C GLN A 106 -5.19 7.38 19.42
N SER A 107 -6.40 6.82 19.44
CA SER A 107 -7.28 6.98 20.61
C SER A 107 -6.69 6.32 21.86
N LEU A 108 -6.06 5.15 21.74
CA LEU A 108 -5.40 4.49 22.86
C LEU A 108 -4.15 5.25 23.32
N ASP A 109 -3.35 5.77 22.39
CA ASP A 109 -2.20 6.64 22.70
C ASP A 109 -2.64 7.91 23.45
N GLN A 110 -3.73 8.54 23.02
CA GLN A 110 -4.30 9.71 23.68
C GLN A 110 -4.87 9.39 25.07
N ASP A 111 -5.47 8.22 25.25
CA ASP A 111 -6.01 7.79 26.54
C ASP A 111 -4.91 7.46 27.57
N MET A 112 -3.64 7.36 27.15
CA MET A 112 -2.50 7.29 28.07
C MET A 112 -2.09 8.67 28.60
N PHE A 113 -2.68 9.77 28.11
CA PHE A 113 -2.45 11.09 28.67
C PHE A 113 -3.43 11.37 29.83
N PRO A 114 -2.95 11.86 30.99
CA PRO A 114 -3.79 12.21 32.12
C PRO A 114 -4.82 13.29 31.76
N LYS A 115 -6.11 13.02 32.02
CA LYS A 115 -7.22 13.96 31.75
C LYS A 115 -7.38 15.04 32.82
N ASP A 116 -6.72 14.88 33.98
CA ASP A 116 -6.95 15.71 35.17
C ASP A 116 -6.02 16.94 35.30
N GLY A 117 -5.17 17.21 34.31
CA GLY A 117 -4.25 18.37 34.31
C GLY A 117 -3.17 18.37 35.41
N LYS A 118 -3.12 17.34 36.26
CA LYS A 118 -2.19 17.22 37.39
C LYS A 118 -0.88 16.50 37.05
N LYS A 119 -0.88 15.65 36.03
CA LYS A 119 0.33 15.05 35.44
C LYS A 119 0.50 15.63 34.04
N LEU A 120 1.69 16.13 33.73
CA LEU A 120 2.10 16.56 32.38
C LEU A 120 2.65 15.40 31.55
N GLU A 121 2.87 14.24 32.17
CA GLU A 121 3.58 13.11 31.59
C GLU A 121 2.63 11.96 31.22
N LYS A 122 2.89 11.36 30.06
CA LYS A 122 2.19 10.19 29.51
C LYS A 122 2.32 9.01 30.49
N SER A 123 1.22 8.30 30.73
CA SER A 123 1.23 7.06 31.52
C SER A 123 2.15 6.02 30.92
N GLU A 124 2.83 5.24 31.76
CA GLU A 124 3.56 4.06 31.30
C GLU A 124 2.58 2.98 30.82
N LEU A 125 3.01 2.14 29.88
CA LEU A 125 2.20 1.01 29.41
C LEU A 125 1.86 0.00 30.53
N SER A 126 2.70 -0.06 31.57
CA SER A 126 2.50 -0.88 32.77
C SER A 126 1.35 -0.37 33.64
N GLU A 127 0.92 0.90 33.48
CA GLU A 127 -0.17 1.46 34.24
C GLU A 127 -1.50 0.82 33.86
N THR A 128 -2.39 0.76 34.84
CA THR A 128 -3.73 0.20 34.68
C THR A 128 -4.56 1.11 33.78
N MET A 129 -5.30 0.50 32.85
CA MET A 129 -6.22 1.20 31.95
C MET A 129 -7.21 2.09 32.73
N GLY A 130 -7.27 3.36 32.33
CA GLY A 130 -8.29 4.33 32.74
C GLY A 130 -9.54 4.26 31.85
N ASN A 131 -10.21 5.39 31.63
CA ASN A 131 -11.37 5.44 30.74
C ASN A 131 -10.94 5.61 29.28
N LEU A 132 -11.34 4.64 28.44
CA LEU A 132 -11.10 4.66 27.01
C LEU A 132 -12.09 5.57 26.27
N SER A 133 -11.57 6.45 25.42
CA SER A 133 -12.31 7.37 24.57
C SER A 133 -12.93 6.67 23.35
N ASN A 134 -12.27 5.63 22.84
CA ASN A 134 -12.78 4.85 21.71
C ASN A 134 -13.99 4.03 22.13
N THR A 135 -15.13 4.24 21.49
CA THR A 135 -16.39 3.57 21.84
C THR A 135 -16.32 2.04 21.70
N PHE A 136 -15.60 1.54 20.69
CA PHE A 136 -15.44 0.10 20.51
C PHE A 136 -14.57 -0.50 21.62
N LEU A 137 -13.40 0.07 21.89
CA LEU A 137 -12.53 -0.42 22.96
C LEU A 137 -13.19 -0.29 24.34
N TYR A 138 -13.91 0.81 24.59
CA TYR A 138 -14.67 1.01 25.82
C TYR A 138 -15.69 -0.11 26.05
N LYS A 139 -16.44 -0.50 25.02
CA LYS A 139 -17.38 -1.62 25.09
C LYS A 139 -16.66 -2.97 25.29
N LYS A 140 -15.60 -3.23 24.52
CA LYS A 140 -14.82 -4.48 24.58
C LYS A 140 -14.18 -4.69 25.95
N TYR A 141 -13.70 -3.62 26.58
CA TYR A 141 -13.02 -3.64 27.88
C TYR A 141 -13.87 -3.07 29.03
N ALA A 142 -15.20 -2.99 28.86
CA ALA A 142 -16.12 -2.36 29.81
C ALA A 142 -15.98 -2.91 31.24
N LYS A 143 -15.74 -4.23 31.37
CA LYS A 143 -15.54 -4.90 32.67
C LYS A 143 -14.33 -4.41 33.47
N TYR A 144 -13.36 -3.77 32.80
CA TYR A 144 -12.15 -3.24 33.43
C TYR A 144 -12.23 -1.74 33.70
N THR A 145 -13.32 -1.06 33.33
CA THR A 145 -13.47 0.38 33.51
C THR A 145 -13.54 0.76 34.98
N THR A 146 -13.10 1.98 35.31
CA THR A 146 -13.10 2.50 36.68
C THR A 146 -14.49 2.42 37.32
N SER A 147 -15.55 2.66 36.54
CA SER A 147 -16.93 2.57 36.99
C SER A 147 -17.32 1.17 37.46
N ILE A 148 -16.97 0.13 36.69
CA ILE A 148 -17.26 -1.26 37.05
C ILE A 148 -16.36 -1.72 38.19
N ARG A 149 -15.08 -1.34 38.21
CA ARG A 149 -14.18 -1.64 39.34
C ARG A 149 -14.67 -1.09 40.66
N ALA A 150 -15.20 0.14 40.66
CA ALA A 150 -15.79 0.75 41.84
C ALA A 150 -17.02 -0.03 42.34
N VAL A 151 -17.85 -0.54 41.42
CA VAL A 151 -19.01 -1.38 41.76
C VAL A 151 -18.57 -2.76 42.28
N SER A 152 -17.64 -3.44 41.62
CA SER A 152 -17.12 -4.75 42.07
C SER A 152 -16.42 -4.69 43.42
N ALA A 153 -15.73 -3.57 43.71
CA ALA A 153 -15.13 -3.33 45.02
C ALA A 153 -16.18 -3.21 46.14
N LEU A 154 -17.39 -2.73 45.83
CA LEU A 154 -18.51 -2.66 46.77
C LEU A 154 -19.24 -4.01 46.94
N THR A 155 -19.16 -4.90 45.95
CA THR A 155 -19.83 -6.23 45.98
C THR A 155 -18.93 -7.37 46.47
N HIS A 156 -17.71 -7.08 46.92
CA HIS A 156 -16.68 -8.06 47.33
C HIS A 156 -16.27 -9.06 46.24
N GLU A 157 -16.55 -8.76 44.96
CA GLU A 157 -16.07 -9.54 43.83
C GLU A 157 -14.60 -9.20 43.51
N LYS A 158 -13.88 -10.15 42.92
CA LYS A 158 -12.47 -9.95 42.53
C LYS A 158 -12.40 -8.86 41.45
N CYS A 159 -11.80 -7.72 41.80
CA CYS A 159 -11.58 -6.62 40.87
C CYS A 159 -10.55 -7.03 39.81
N GLU A 160 -10.99 -7.28 38.58
CA GLU A 160 -10.09 -7.53 37.46
C GLU A 160 -9.53 -6.19 36.94
N SER A 161 -8.22 -6.16 36.71
CA SER A 161 -7.57 -5.05 36.03
C SER A 161 -6.91 -5.49 34.73
N ILE A 162 -6.72 -4.52 33.84
CA ILE A 162 -5.99 -4.67 32.59
C ILE A 162 -5.14 -3.42 32.41
N THR A 163 -3.95 -3.58 31.85
CA THR A 163 -2.98 -2.52 31.57
C THR A 163 -3.07 -2.05 30.13
N TYR A 164 -2.54 -0.86 29.84
CA TYR A 164 -2.41 -0.38 28.45
C TYR A 164 -1.52 -1.32 27.62
N LYS A 165 -0.49 -1.91 28.25
CA LYS A 165 0.36 -2.94 27.63
C LYS A 165 -0.45 -4.13 27.13
N GLU A 166 -1.31 -4.71 27.96
CA GLU A 166 -2.11 -5.89 27.58
C GLU A 166 -3.07 -5.58 26.43
N ILE A 167 -3.69 -4.40 26.42
CA ILE A 167 -4.56 -3.97 25.32
C ILE A 167 -3.73 -3.80 24.03
N ARG A 168 -2.61 -3.08 24.10
CA ARG A 168 -1.71 -2.89 22.95
C ARG A 168 -1.20 -4.22 22.40
N ASP A 169 -0.74 -5.12 23.27
CA ASP A 169 -0.19 -6.42 22.88
C ASP A 169 -1.28 -7.28 22.24
N ARG A 170 -2.52 -7.22 22.74
CA ARG A 170 -3.67 -7.88 22.11
C ARG A 170 -3.98 -7.30 20.73
N LEU A 171 -4.04 -5.98 20.60
CA LEU A 171 -4.25 -5.30 19.32
C LEU A 171 -3.17 -5.67 18.30
N TYR A 172 -1.90 -5.70 18.72
CA TYR A 172 -0.79 -6.05 17.84
C TYR A 172 -0.83 -7.52 17.41
N ASN A 173 -1.07 -8.44 18.35
CA ASN A 173 -1.16 -9.87 18.06
C ASN A 173 -2.31 -10.17 17.10
N ASP A 174 -3.49 -9.60 17.34
CA ASP A 174 -4.65 -9.83 16.47
C ASP A 174 -4.50 -9.12 15.11
N LEU A 175 -3.74 -8.02 15.03
CA LEU A 175 -3.38 -7.41 13.74
C LEU A 175 -2.54 -8.37 12.91
N ASN A 176 -1.53 -9.00 13.51
CA ASN A 176 -0.74 -9.99 12.78
C ASN A 176 -1.60 -11.20 12.34
N LYS A 177 -2.56 -11.63 13.18
CA LYS A 177 -3.49 -12.71 12.80
C LYS A 177 -4.39 -12.31 11.63
N LEU A 178 -4.88 -11.07 11.64
CA LEU A 178 -5.65 -10.50 10.55
C LEU A 178 -4.85 -10.51 9.25
N ILE A 179 -3.59 -10.05 9.30
CA ILE A 179 -2.68 -10.03 8.14
C ILE A 179 -2.45 -11.44 7.59
N ARG A 180 -2.24 -12.44 8.46
CA ARG A 180 -2.09 -13.84 8.02
C ARG A 180 -3.37 -14.41 7.45
N ALA A 181 -4.54 -14.10 8.03
CA ALA A 181 -5.82 -14.51 7.45
C ALA A 181 -6.04 -13.89 6.06
N LEU A 182 -5.67 -12.63 5.88
CA LEU A 182 -5.69 -11.95 4.59
C LEU A 182 -4.71 -12.60 3.60
N GLU A 183 -3.52 -12.99 4.03
CA GLU A 183 -2.55 -13.70 3.20
C GLU A 183 -3.11 -15.03 2.67
N ILE A 184 -3.74 -15.82 3.54
CA ILE A 184 -4.40 -17.08 3.17
C ILE A 184 -5.50 -16.83 2.14
N TYR A 185 -6.34 -15.82 2.38
CA TYR A 185 -7.40 -15.44 1.44
C TYR A 185 -6.84 -15.06 0.07
N LEU A 186 -5.82 -14.19 0.02
CA LEU A 186 -5.25 -13.74 -1.24
C LEU A 186 -4.54 -14.87 -1.99
N THR A 187 -3.80 -15.74 -1.30
CA THR A 187 -3.03 -16.83 -1.94
C THR A 187 -3.87 -18.02 -2.32
N ASP A 188 -4.72 -18.50 -1.40
CA ASP A 188 -5.39 -19.79 -1.56
C ASP A 188 -6.73 -19.65 -2.30
N TYR A 189 -7.31 -18.45 -2.32
CA TYR A 189 -8.52 -18.13 -3.07
C TYR A 189 -8.25 -17.20 -4.26
N VAL A 190 -7.79 -15.97 -4.02
CA VAL A 190 -7.75 -14.93 -5.08
C VAL A 190 -6.75 -15.26 -6.19
N GLU A 191 -5.51 -15.65 -5.86
CA GLU A 191 -4.49 -16.01 -6.85
C GLU A 191 -4.82 -17.30 -7.64
N LYS A 192 -5.85 -18.07 -7.24
CA LYS A 192 -6.34 -19.23 -7.99
C LYS A 192 -7.46 -18.90 -8.97
N ILE A 193 -8.01 -17.68 -8.92
CA ILE A 193 -9.02 -17.24 -9.89
C ILE A 193 -8.35 -17.05 -11.24
N GLU A 194 -8.84 -17.76 -12.26
CA GLU A 194 -8.38 -17.62 -13.64
C GLU A 194 -8.79 -16.24 -14.19
N CYS A 195 -7.83 -15.56 -14.83
CA CYS A 195 -8.05 -14.28 -15.47
C CYS A 195 -7.58 -14.36 -16.92
N ASN A 196 -8.52 -14.23 -17.85
CA ASN A 196 -8.34 -14.54 -19.28
C ASN A 196 -8.31 -13.27 -20.15
N TYR A 197 -8.07 -12.12 -19.55
CA TYR A 197 -7.99 -10.85 -20.25
C TYR A 197 -6.82 -10.01 -19.74
N VAL A 198 -6.42 -9.05 -20.55
CA VAL A 198 -5.31 -8.14 -20.29
C VAL A 198 -5.76 -6.70 -20.49
N LEU A 199 -5.06 -5.79 -19.81
CA LEU A 199 -5.23 -4.35 -19.93
C LEU A 199 -4.33 -3.87 -21.08
N PRO A 200 -4.90 -3.35 -22.19
CA PRO A 200 -4.11 -2.88 -23.32
C PRO A 200 -3.08 -1.81 -22.95
N ASP A 201 -3.44 -0.92 -22.02
CA ASP A 201 -2.55 0.11 -21.50
C ASP A 201 -1.31 -0.47 -20.83
N ILE A 202 -1.46 -1.59 -20.12
CA ILE A 202 -0.34 -2.25 -19.43
C ILE A 202 0.49 -3.03 -20.44
N ASP A 203 -0.14 -3.79 -21.33
CA ASP A 203 0.57 -4.62 -22.32
C ASP A 203 1.51 -3.77 -23.21
N GLU A 204 1.09 -2.55 -23.58
CA GLU A 204 1.92 -1.60 -24.33
C GLU A 204 3.10 -1.02 -23.54
N ILE A 205 3.01 -0.95 -22.20
CA ILE A 205 4.04 -0.38 -21.33
C ILE A 205 5.07 -1.43 -20.90
N VAL A 206 4.64 -2.69 -20.78
CA VAL A 206 5.43 -3.76 -20.16
C VAL A 206 6.69 -4.07 -20.97
N LYS A 207 6.63 -3.97 -22.31
CA LYS A 207 7.70 -4.38 -23.22
C LYS A 207 8.10 -3.24 -24.15
N GLU A 208 9.38 -2.91 -24.16
CA GLU A 208 9.98 -1.99 -25.12
C GLU A 208 11.00 -2.76 -25.98
N ASN A 209 10.85 -2.72 -27.30
CA ASN A 209 11.85 -3.27 -28.21
C ASN A 209 13.00 -2.28 -28.34
N VAL A 210 14.19 -2.69 -27.92
CA VAL A 210 15.41 -1.88 -27.98
C VAL A 210 16.33 -2.47 -29.05
N GLN A 211 16.73 -1.66 -30.02
CA GLN A 211 17.78 -2.04 -30.96
C GLN A 211 19.15 -1.89 -30.31
N CYS A 212 19.89 -2.98 -30.25
CA CYS A 212 21.26 -3.00 -29.77
C CYS A 212 22.25 -2.53 -30.85
N SER A 213 23.45 -2.15 -30.41
CA SER A 213 24.53 -1.61 -31.27
C SER A 213 24.96 -2.57 -32.39
N ASP A 214 24.71 -3.85 -32.21
CA ASP A 214 24.97 -4.96 -33.14
C ASP A 214 23.80 -5.25 -34.10
N GLY A 215 22.70 -4.52 -33.98
CA GLY A 215 21.49 -4.70 -34.79
C GLY A 215 20.53 -5.78 -34.27
N GLU A 216 20.81 -6.41 -33.13
CA GLU A 216 19.87 -7.34 -32.49
C GLU A 216 18.76 -6.58 -31.75
N GLU A 217 17.52 -7.07 -31.84
CA GLU A 217 16.40 -6.55 -31.04
C GLU A 217 16.37 -7.26 -29.69
N GLN A 218 16.52 -6.49 -28.60
CA GLN A 218 16.33 -6.97 -27.24
C GLN A 218 15.05 -6.39 -26.65
N ILE A 219 14.26 -7.24 -26.00
CA ILE A 219 13.08 -6.81 -25.25
C ILE A 219 13.54 -6.30 -23.89
N ARG A 220 13.30 -5.02 -23.63
CA ARG A 220 13.47 -4.41 -22.32
C ARG A 220 12.13 -4.36 -21.61
N TYR A 221 12.09 -4.92 -20.41
CA TYR A 221 10.90 -4.88 -19.56
C TYR A 221 10.88 -3.62 -18.69
N CYS A 222 9.67 -3.16 -18.37
CA CYS A 222 9.50 -2.09 -17.38
C CYS A 222 9.84 -2.58 -15.98
N LYS A 223 10.32 -1.66 -15.14
CA LYS A 223 10.47 -1.91 -13.70
C LYS A 223 9.11 -1.75 -13.04
N VAL A 224 8.79 -2.56 -12.03
CA VAL A 224 7.47 -2.53 -11.40
C VAL A 224 7.56 -2.26 -9.92
N LEU A 225 6.91 -1.19 -9.50
CA LEU A 225 6.68 -0.86 -8.11
C LEU A 225 5.30 -1.35 -7.69
N CYS A 226 5.26 -2.43 -6.93
CA CYS A 226 4.03 -3.12 -6.57
C CYS A 226 3.59 -2.78 -5.16
N PHE A 227 2.45 -2.10 -5.05
CA PHE A 227 1.72 -1.90 -3.79
C PHE A 227 0.69 -3.02 -3.56
N ASN A 228 0.42 -3.87 -4.56
CA ASN A 228 -0.40 -5.06 -4.38
C ASN A 228 0.39 -6.16 -3.68
N TYR A 229 -0.34 -7.00 -2.96
CA TYR A 229 0.24 -8.18 -2.33
C TYR A 229 0.30 -9.39 -3.26
N THR A 230 -0.58 -9.44 -4.28
CA THR A 230 -0.77 -10.58 -5.19
C THR A 230 0.27 -10.62 -6.31
N ASN A 231 0.35 -11.76 -7.00
CA ASN A 231 1.19 -11.99 -8.17
C ASN A 231 0.48 -11.72 -9.51
N THR A 232 -0.66 -11.01 -9.53
CA THR A 232 -1.48 -10.79 -10.74
C THR A 232 -0.66 -10.30 -11.93
N TYR A 233 0.20 -9.30 -11.70
CA TYR A 233 1.08 -8.76 -12.73
C TYR A 233 2.04 -9.83 -13.28
N GLU A 234 2.69 -10.58 -12.38
CA GLU A 234 3.61 -11.67 -12.74
C GLU A 234 2.92 -12.71 -13.62
N ARG A 235 1.72 -13.14 -13.23
CA ARG A 235 0.96 -14.20 -13.87
C ARG A 235 0.44 -13.80 -15.26
N LEU A 236 0.03 -12.54 -15.43
CA LEU A 236 -0.65 -12.10 -16.64
C LEU A 236 0.26 -11.44 -17.68
N TYR A 237 1.29 -10.71 -17.25
CA TYR A 237 2.09 -9.86 -18.13
C TYR A 237 3.54 -10.31 -18.29
N LEU A 238 4.02 -11.21 -17.44
CA LEU A 238 5.38 -11.74 -17.54
C LEU A 238 5.38 -13.11 -18.19
N ASN A 239 6.30 -13.30 -19.12
CA ASN A 239 6.61 -14.61 -19.66
C ASN A 239 7.74 -15.20 -18.81
N GLY A 240 7.71 -16.51 -18.50
CA GLY A 240 8.64 -17.18 -17.57
C GLY A 240 10.15 -17.08 -17.87
N GLN A 241 10.56 -16.33 -18.89
CA GLN A 241 11.93 -15.90 -19.17
C GLN A 241 12.35 -14.63 -18.42
N GLN A 242 11.43 -13.93 -17.74
CA GLN A 242 11.70 -12.72 -16.99
C GLN A 242 12.33 -13.01 -15.63
N MET A 243 13.33 -12.21 -15.26
CA MET A 243 13.86 -12.18 -13.91
C MET A 243 12.90 -11.41 -13.00
N GLN A 244 12.51 -12.02 -11.87
CA GLN A 244 11.82 -11.35 -10.75
C GLN A 244 12.59 -10.13 -10.18
N ALA A 245 13.81 -9.89 -10.67
CA ALA A 245 14.71 -8.83 -10.26
C ALA A 245 14.09 -7.42 -10.43
N ASP A 246 13.20 -7.20 -11.40
CA ASP A 246 12.65 -5.88 -11.73
C ASP A 246 11.32 -5.53 -11.05
N ILE A 247 10.79 -6.40 -10.17
CA ILE A 247 9.61 -6.09 -9.36
C ILE A 247 10.04 -5.81 -7.92
N ASP A 248 9.48 -4.74 -7.36
CA ASP A 248 9.71 -4.30 -5.99
C ASP A 248 8.37 -4.24 -5.22
N TYR A 249 8.19 -5.19 -4.31
CA TYR A 249 6.98 -5.34 -3.49
C TYR A 249 7.11 -4.53 -2.19
N ILE A 250 6.60 -3.31 -2.19
CA ILE A 250 6.77 -2.34 -1.09
C ILE A 250 5.98 -2.73 0.15
N HIS A 251 4.78 -3.26 -0.03
CA HIS A 251 3.95 -3.72 1.07
C HIS A 251 4.09 -5.22 1.33
N GLY A 252 5.12 -5.87 0.76
CA GLY A 252 5.30 -7.32 0.85
C GLY A 252 4.46 -8.07 -0.18
N ARG A 253 4.60 -9.40 -0.17
CA ARG A 253 3.96 -10.28 -1.15
C ARG A 253 3.41 -11.50 -0.44
N VAL A 254 2.19 -11.87 -0.79
CA VAL A 254 1.55 -13.05 -0.21
C VAL A 254 2.29 -14.34 -0.61
N LYS A 255 2.45 -15.26 0.34
CA LYS A 255 2.94 -16.62 0.06
C LYS A 255 2.20 -17.63 0.93
N LEU A 256 1.65 -18.68 0.30
CA LEU A 256 0.84 -19.67 1.00
C LEU A 256 1.58 -20.34 2.17
N LEU A 257 2.85 -20.70 1.96
CA LEU A 257 3.71 -21.40 2.92
C LEU A 257 4.26 -20.49 4.04
N ASN A 258 3.93 -19.20 4.04
CA ASN A 258 4.31 -18.34 5.15
C ASN A 258 3.59 -18.77 6.44
N THR A 259 4.18 -18.42 7.56
CA THR A 259 3.61 -18.43 8.90
C THR A 259 3.43 -16.99 9.36
N MET A 260 2.88 -16.80 10.54
CA MET A 260 2.84 -15.50 11.21
C MET A 260 4.22 -14.82 11.35
N GLU A 261 5.29 -15.60 11.46
CA GLU A 261 6.64 -15.09 11.73
C GLU A 261 7.36 -14.62 10.48
N ASN A 262 7.15 -15.29 9.34
CA ASN A 262 7.82 -14.95 8.07
C ASN A 262 6.89 -14.23 7.07
N ASN A 263 5.64 -13.98 7.44
CA ASN A 263 4.74 -13.12 6.69
C ASN A 263 5.35 -11.72 6.56
N ASN A 264 5.52 -11.26 5.31
CA ASN A 264 6.14 -9.97 5.04
C ASN A 264 5.15 -8.86 4.62
N MET A 265 3.84 -9.09 4.75
CA MET A 265 2.83 -8.11 4.37
C MET A 265 2.80 -6.93 5.35
N VAL A 266 2.73 -5.71 4.81
CA VAL A 266 2.68 -4.47 5.57
C VAL A 266 1.27 -3.92 5.55
N LEU A 267 0.63 -3.89 6.71
CA LEU A 267 -0.71 -3.30 6.94
C LEU A 267 -0.59 -2.33 8.13
N GLY A 268 0.31 -1.37 7.97
CA GLY A 268 0.72 -0.43 9.02
C GLY A 268 0.19 0.98 8.77
N ILE A 269 0.08 1.74 9.85
CA ILE A 269 -0.42 3.12 9.84
C ILE A 269 0.71 4.12 9.63
N ASP A 270 0.36 5.32 9.18
CA ASP A 270 1.32 6.42 9.07
C ASP A 270 1.82 6.92 10.42
N GLU A 271 2.92 7.66 10.38
CA GLU A 271 3.35 8.46 11.53
C GLU A 271 2.31 9.55 11.83
N TYR A 272 1.73 9.48 13.03
CA TYR A 272 0.75 10.44 13.52
C TYR A 272 1.33 11.35 14.62
N LEU A 273 2.54 11.06 15.12
CA LEU A 273 3.20 11.87 16.13
C LEU A 273 3.84 13.11 15.51
N THR A 274 3.90 14.17 16.32
CA THR A 274 4.59 15.41 15.94
C THR A 274 6.10 15.21 15.89
N ASP A 275 6.82 16.14 15.25
CA ASP A 275 8.29 16.09 15.12
C ASP A 275 9.00 16.04 16.48
N GLU A 276 8.43 16.64 17.52
CA GLU A 276 9.00 16.61 18.88
C GLU A 276 8.86 15.26 19.58
N ARG A 277 7.86 14.45 19.17
CA ARG A 277 7.46 13.19 19.80
C ARG A 277 7.91 11.96 19.02
N LYS A 278 7.86 11.99 17.68
CA LYS A 278 8.05 10.82 16.80
C LYS A 278 9.39 10.09 16.97
N ASN A 279 10.43 10.81 17.38
CA ASN A 279 11.78 10.26 17.59
C ASN A 279 12.04 9.78 19.03
N LYS A 280 11.06 9.89 19.93
CA LYS A 280 11.19 9.53 21.36
C LYS A 280 10.20 8.45 21.76
N GLU A 281 8.96 8.56 21.28
CA GLU A 281 7.86 7.69 21.66
C GLU A 281 7.77 6.47 20.73
N THR A 282 7.98 5.29 21.32
CA THR A 282 8.07 4.02 20.56
C THR A 282 7.00 3.01 20.97
N GLU A 283 6.07 3.37 21.87
CA GLU A 283 5.11 2.44 22.46
C GLU A 283 4.26 1.72 21.40
N PHE A 284 3.89 2.43 20.34
CA PHE A 284 3.08 1.96 19.21
C PHE A 284 3.85 1.85 17.90
N ILE A 285 5.20 1.88 17.94
CA ILE A 285 6.03 1.87 16.73
C ILE A 285 5.75 0.65 15.84
N ALA A 286 5.39 -0.50 16.44
CA ALA A 286 5.12 -1.74 15.72
C ALA A 286 3.88 -1.68 14.80
N PHE A 287 2.97 -0.73 15.03
CA PHE A 287 1.83 -0.48 14.16
C PHE A 287 2.20 0.40 12.96
N LYS A 288 3.35 1.09 12.99
CA LYS A 288 3.74 2.05 11.96
C LYS A 288 4.27 1.35 10.70
N LYS A 289 3.88 1.87 9.54
CA LYS A 289 4.22 1.31 8.22
C LYS A 289 5.73 1.19 8.01
N PHE A 290 6.50 2.23 8.33
CA PHE A 290 7.97 2.22 8.17
C PHE A 290 8.62 1.11 9.03
N TYR A 291 8.14 0.91 10.26
CA TYR A 291 8.65 -0.14 11.13
C TYR A 291 8.38 -1.51 10.53
N GLN A 292 7.15 -1.75 10.06
CA GLN A 292 6.79 -3.03 9.44
C GLN A 292 7.63 -3.31 8.19
N ARG A 293 7.85 -2.31 7.32
CA ARG A 293 8.72 -2.45 6.13
C ARG A 293 10.14 -2.90 6.50
N ILE A 294 10.74 -2.27 7.52
CA ILE A 294 12.09 -2.62 8.02
C ILE A 294 12.09 -3.99 8.69
N TYR A 295 11.17 -4.21 9.63
CA TYR A 295 11.11 -5.43 10.44
C TYR A 295 10.81 -6.67 9.61
N LYS A 296 9.95 -6.54 8.60
CA LYS A 296 9.54 -7.63 7.70
C LYS A 296 10.42 -7.76 6.44
N GLY A 297 11.34 -6.83 6.20
CA GLY A 297 12.24 -6.85 5.05
C GLY A 297 11.49 -6.78 3.72
N THR A 298 10.65 -5.77 3.51
CA THR A 298 9.95 -5.56 2.24
C THR A 298 10.87 -4.96 1.16
N GLY A 299 10.37 -4.89 -0.06
CA GLY A 299 11.08 -4.31 -1.19
C GLY A 299 11.49 -2.84 -0.97
N CYS A 300 12.71 -2.51 -1.38
CA CYS A 300 13.26 -1.15 -1.40
C CYS A 300 14.10 -0.86 -2.66
N LYS A 301 14.09 -1.74 -3.67
CA LYS A 301 14.86 -1.60 -4.91
C LYS A 301 14.54 -0.33 -5.68
N TYR A 302 13.34 0.24 -5.49
CA TYR A 302 12.95 1.49 -6.13
C TYR A 302 13.88 2.65 -5.75
N LYS A 303 14.54 2.59 -4.59
CA LYS A 303 15.54 3.57 -4.17
C LYS A 303 16.70 3.64 -5.17
N ASP A 304 17.23 2.49 -5.57
CA ASP A 304 18.29 2.40 -6.59
C ASP A 304 17.82 3.03 -7.93
N TRP A 305 16.53 2.88 -8.26
CA TRP A 305 15.96 3.46 -9.49
C TRP A 305 15.86 4.98 -9.39
N VAL A 306 15.43 5.50 -8.24
CA VAL A 306 15.37 6.94 -7.95
C VAL A 306 16.77 7.55 -7.96
N GLU A 307 17.74 6.89 -7.31
CA GLU A 307 19.15 7.32 -7.30
C GLU A 307 19.70 7.38 -8.73
N THR A 308 19.48 6.34 -9.54
CA THR A 308 19.89 6.33 -10.96
C THR A 308 19.28 7.51 -11.73
N ILE A 309 17.99 7.81 -11.50
CA ILE A 309 17.29 8.93 -12.16
C ILE A 309 17.93 10.27 -11.78
N GLN A 310 18.27 10.45 -10.50
CA GLN A 310 18.86 11.68 -9.96
C GLN A 310 20.30 11.86 -10.45
N GLU A 311 21.12 10.81 -10.38
CA GLU A 311 22.49 10.82 -10.90
C GLU A 311 22.54 11.16 -12.40
N GLU A 312 21.68 10.54 -13.21
CA GLU A 312 21.60 10.85 -14.66
C GLU A 312 21.22 12.33 -14.93
N TYR A 313 20.41 12.94 -14.06
CA TYR A 313 20.04 14.35 -14.18
C TYR A 313 21.17 15.28 -13.75
N ASP A 314 21.83 14.98 -12.64
CA ASP A 314 22.93 15.76 -12.10
C ASP A 314 24.13 15.74 -13.04
N ASP A 315 24.49 14.58 -13.60
CA ASP A 315 25.53 14.44 -14.61
C ASP A 315 25.23 15.29 -15.86
N PHE A 316 23.97 15.31 -16.29
CA PHE A 316 23.53 16.13 -17.41
C PHE A 316 23.68 17.63 -17.12
N LEU A 317 23.32 18.08 -15.91
CA LEU A 317 23.48 19.49 -15.51
C LEU A 317 24.95 19.89 -15.42
N GLN A 318 25.80 19.05 -14.83
CA GLN A 318 27.24 19.30 -14.71
C GLN A 318 27.92 19.40 -16.07
N GLU A 319 27.62 18.49 -17.01
CA GLU A 319 28.19 18.55 -18.36
C GLU A 319 27.71 19.79 -19.13
N LYS A 320 26.43 20.15 -18.97
CA LYS A 320 25.86 21.36 -19.56
C LYS A 320 26.56 22.62 -19.07
N GLU A 321 26.75 22.74 -17.75
CA GLU A 321 27.45 23.85 -17.13
C GLU A 321 28.92 23.90 -17.58
N ARG A 322 29.61 22.75 -17.61
CA ARG A 322 31.00 22.64 -18.04
C ARG A 322 31.22 23.15 -19.47
N ILE A 323 30.36 22.75 -20.41
CA ILE A 323 30.45 23.18 -21.81
C ILE A 323 30.17 24.69 -21.94
N ILE A 324 29.17 25.20 -21.21
CA ILE A 324 28.82 26.63 -21.23
C ILE A 324 29.95 27.49 -20.65
N ASN A 325 30.50 27.10 -19.50
CA ASN A 325 31.60 27.82 -18.85
C ASN A 325 32.85 27.82 -19.72
N ARG A 326 33.20 26.66 -20.30
CA ARG A 326 34.30 26.57 -21.28
C ARG A 326 34.10 27.52 -22.45
N ALA A 327 32.89 27.67 -22.97
CA ALA A 327 32.62 28.59 -24.07
C ALA A 327 32.69 30.08 -23.68
N ASN A 328 32.36 30.41 -22.44
CA ASN A 328 32.42 31.78 -21.93
C ASN A 328 33.86 32.22 -21.59
N GLU A 329 34.67 31.30 -21.07
CA GLU A 329 36.05 31.58 -20.62
C GLU A 329 37.09 31.44 -21.74
N TYR A 330 36.71 30.90 -22.90
CA TYR A 330 37.66 30.63 -23.98
C TYR A 330 38.18 31.91 -24.65
N VAL A 331 39.50 32.14 -24.54
CA VAL A 331 40.24 33.27 -25.15
C VAL A 331 41.21 32.77 -26.24
N GLY A 332 40.75 31.94 -27.16
CA GLY A 332 41.54 31.49 -28.33
C GLY A 332 41.17 32.20 -29.63
N ASN A 333 41.51 31.60 -30.78
CA ASN A 333 41.25 32.22 -32.09
C ASN A 333 39.74 32.29 -32.42
N ASP A 334 39.37 33.13 -33.39
CA ASP A 334 37.96 33.41 -33.71
C ASP A 334 37.18 32.16 -34.16
N ILE A 335 37.83 31.21 -34.84
CA ILE A 335 37.21 29.98 -35.32
C ILE A 335 36.87 29.04 -34.16
N GLU A 336 37.82 28.81 -33.24
CA GLU A 336 37.61 27.96 -32.07
C GLU A 336 36.61 28.58 -31.08
N ARG A 337 36.63 29.91 -30.92
CA ARG A 337 35.62 30.62 -30.14
C ARG A 337 34.22 30.48 -30.74
N MET A 338 34.11 30.52 -32.07
CA MET A 338 32.84 30.28 -32.77
C MET A 338 32.35 28.85 -32.53
N ILE A 339 33.23 27.85 -32.65
CA ILE A 339 32.89 26.43 -32.40
C ILE A 339 32.39 26.23 -30.96
N HIS A 340 33.08 26.78 -29.97
CA HIS A 340 32.65 26.67 -28.57
C HIS A 340 31.30 27.33 -28.29
N ARG A 341 30.99 28.48 -28.93
CA ARG A 341 29.67 29.11 -28.83
C ARG A 341 28.57 28.29 -29.47
N LEU A 342 28.84 27.66 -30.63
CA LEU A 342 27.89 26.77 -31.29
C LEU A 342 27.58 25.55 -30.41
N GLN A 343 28.61 24.91 -29.86
CA GLN A 343 28.45 23.82 -28.89
C GLN A 343 27.63 24.24 -27.67
N ALA A 344 27.93 25.39 -27.07
CA ALA A 344 27.16 25.90 -25.94
C ALA A 344 25.70 26.21 -26.30
N SER A 345 25.42 26.70 -27.51
CA SER A 345 24.04 26.93 -27.99
C SER A 345 23.28 25.62 -28.14
N GLU A 346 23.89 24.61 -28.77
CA GLU A 346 23.31 23.29 -28.95
C GLU A 346 23.00 22.62 -27.59
N ILE A 347 23.95 22.70 -26.65
CA ILE A 347 23.78 22.13 -25.31
C ILE A 347 22.76 22.91 -24.46
N ARG A 348 22.57 24.21 -24.70
CA ARG A 348 21.52 25.00 -24.03
C ARG A 348 20.13 24.46 -24.38
N GLU A 349 19.92 24.06 -25.63
CA GLU A 349 18.66 23.53 -26.14
C GLU A 349 18.50 22.03 -25.93
N ARG A 350 19.61 21.29 -25.73
CA ARG A 350 19.59 19.86 -25.40
C ARG A 350 18.76 19.61 -24.15
N LYS A 351 17.87 18.62 -24.23
CA LYS A 351 17.07 18.13 -23.11
C LYS A 351 17.77 16.95 -22.44
N CYS A 352 17.56 16.83 -21.13
CA CYS A 352 17.94 15.62 -20.40
C CYS A 352 17.14 14.41 -20.91
N LYS A 353 17.71 13.22 -20.76
CA LYS A 353 17.01 11.97 -20.98
C LYS A 353 15.84 11.87 -20.01
N MET A 354 14.65 11.62 -20.53
CA MET A 354 13.44 11.47 -19.71
C MET A 354 13.22 10.02 -19.29
N HIS A 355 12.69 9.84 -18.10
CA HIS A 355 12.19 8.57 -17.57
C HIS A 355 10.67 8.64 -17.47
N ASN A 356 10.00 7.52 -17.68
CA ASN A 356 8.55 7.45 -17.62
C ASN A 356 8.11 6.71 -16.35
N VAL A 357 7.16 7.30 -15.63
CA VAL A 357 6.46 6.67 -14.52
C VAL A 357 5.01 6.50 -14.92
N TYR A 358 4.48 5.29 -14.85
CA TYR A 358 3.10 4.97 -15.16
C TYR A 358 2.41 4.54 -13.87
N ILE A 359 1.30 5.17 -13.50
CA ILE A 359 0.57 4.84 -12.27
C ILE A 359 -0.78 4.27 -12.64
N PHE A 360 -1.01 2.99 -12.33
CA PHE A 360 -2.24 2.28 -12.66
C PHE A 360 -2.86 1.67 -11.41
N GLY A 361 -4.16 1.90 -11.20
CA GLY A 361 -4.90 1.28 -10.09
C GLY A 361 -4.46 1.73 -8.68
N HIS A 362 -3.54 2.67 -8.56
CA HIS A 362 -3.15 3.26 -7.29
C HIS A 362 -4.06 4.45 -6.95
N SER A 363 -4.49 4.55 -5.70
CA SER A 363 -5.35 5.64 -5.19
C SER A 363 -4.61 6.98 -4.99
N LEU A 364 -3.28 6.95 -5.11
CA LEU A 364 -2.36 8.03 -4.75
C LEU A 364 -2.52 8.44 -3.29
N ASP A 365 -2.77 7.48 -2.41
CA ASP A 365 -3.06 7.77 -1.02
C ASP A 365 -1.88 8.47 -0.31
N ILE A 366 -2.22 9.33 0.67
CA ILE A 366 -1.22 10.07 1.44
C ILE A 366 -0.29 9.15 2.24
N THR A 367 -0.76 7.94 2.56
CA THR A 367 0.01 6.96 3.30
C THR A 367 1.19 6.37 2.52
N ASP A 368 1.25 6.58 1.20
CA ASP A 368 2.39 6.20 0.35
C ASP A 368 3.13 7.43 -0.21
N LYS A 369 2.93 8.59 0.43
CA LYS A 369 3.53 9.87 0.05
C LYS A 369 5.05 9.81 -0.05
N ASP A 370 5.72 9.15 0.90
CA ASP A 370 7.18 9.06 0.96
C ASP A 370 7.75 8.51 -0.35
N ILE A 371 7.15 7.44 -0.86
CA ILE A 371 7.59 6.77 -2.09
C ILE A 371 7.16 7.54 -3.34
N LEU A 372 5.87 7.91 -3.42
CA LEU A 372 5.32 8.56 -4.61
C LEU A 372 5.97 9.92 -4.86
N ARG A 373 6.27 10.67 -3.79
CA ARG A 373 6.90 11.98 -3.89
C ARG A 373 8.32 11.88 -4.45
N GLU A 374 9.11 10.91 -3.98
CA GLU A 374 10.48 10.70 -4.46
C GLU A 374 10.55 10.29 -5.93
N LEU A 375 9.53 9.60 -6.44
CA LEU A 375 9.46 9.23 -7.87
C LEU A 375 8.99 10.39 -8.74
N ILE A 376 7.88 11.05 -8.36
CA ILE A 376 7.20 12.03 -9.21
C ILE A 376 7.95 13.36 -9.29
N LEU A 377 8.67 13.77 -8.23
CA LEU A 377 9.28 15.10 -8.15
C LEU A 377 10.61 15.27 -8.87
N ASN A 378 11.11 14.25 -9.58
CA ASN A 378 12.31 14.41 -10.40
C ASN A 378 12.00 15.24 -11.65
N GLU A 379 12.94 16.09 -12.08
CA GLU A 379 12.78 16.99 -13.23
C GLU A 379 12.87 16.24 -14.57
N ASN A 380 13.59 15.13 -14.61
CA ASN A 380 13.72 14.23 -15.76
C ASN A 380 12.72 13.06 -15.74
N VAL A 381 11.58 13.20 -15.04
CA VAL A 381 10.50 12.20 -14.99
C VAL A 381 9.22 12.74 -15.62
N TYR A 382 8.60 11.91 -16.46
CA TYR A 382 7.27 12.10 -17.02
C TYR A 382 6.30 11.06 -16.45
N THR A 383 5.26 11.50 -15.76
CA THR A 383 4.30 10.65 -15.07
C THR A 383 2.97 10.59 -15.81
N THR A 384 2.53 9.38 -16.16
CA THR A 384 1.18 9.12 -16.69
C THR A 384 0.35 8.45 -15.60
N ILE A 385 -0.80 9.03 -15.26
CA ILE A 385 -1.71 8.53 -14.22
C ILE A 385 -3.00 8.04 -14.89
N PHE A 386 -3.28 6.75 -14.74
CA PHE A 386 -4.44 6.11 -15.33
C PHE A 386 -5.67 6.22 -14.42
N TYR A 387 -6.80 6.64 -14.99
CA TYR A 387 -8.08 6.78 -14.28
C TYR A 387 -9.21 6.02 -14.97
N LEU A 388 -10.08 5.40 -14.17
CA LEU A 388 -11.23 4.64 -14.68
C LEU A 388 -12.32 5.57 -15.24
N ASN A 389 -12.68 6.59 -14.46
CA ASN A 389 -13.72 7.56 -14.80
C ASN A 389 -13.38 8.94 -14.21
N ARG A 390 -14.19 9.95 -14.53
CA ARG A 390 -13.96 11.34 -14.10
C ARG A 390 -13.99 11.53 -12.59
N ASP A 391 -14.80 10.76 -11.87
CA ASP A 391 -14.88 10.85 -10.40
C ASP A 391 -13.58 10.35 -9.76
N VAL A 392 -13.07 9.21 -10.25
CA VAL A 392 -11.76 8.67 -9.84
C VAL A 392 -10.62 9.62 -10.18
N MET A 393 -10.65 10.25 -11.37
CA MET A 393 -9.67 11.28 -11.73
C MET A 393 -9.69 12.46 -10.75
N GLY A 394 -10.87 12.94 -10.36
CA GLY A 394 -11.02 14.01 -9.36
C GLY A 394 -10.42 13.62 -8.00
N GLN A 395 -10.68 12.40 -7.55
CA GLN A 395 -10.12 11.86 -6.31
C GLN A 395 -8.58 11.75 -6.38
N GLN A 396 -8.04 11.25 -7.51
CA GLN A 396 -6.60 11.15 -7.74
C GLN A 396 -5.93 12.54 -7.74
N ILE A 397 -6.55 13.55 -8.34
CA ILE A 397 -6.06 14.94 -8.30
C ILE A 397 -6.01 15.44 -6.84
N ALA A 398 -7.10 15.28 -6.09
CA ALA A 398 -7.18 15.74 -4.70
C ALA A 398 -6.12 15.06 -3.82
N ASN A 399 -5.86 13.77 -4.03
CA ASN A 399 -4.84 13.03 -3.32
C ASN A 399 -3.43 13.43 -3.74
N LEU A 400 -3.19 13.63 -5.03
CA LEU A 400 -1.89 14.08 -5.54
C LEU A 400 -1.51 15.47 -5.01
N VAL A 401 -2.47 16.38 -4.84
CA VAL A 401 -2.23 17.68 -4.17
C VAL A 401 -1.66 17.49 -2.76
N LYS A 402 -2.14 16.49 -2.00
CA LYS A 402 -1.62 16.22 -0.64
C LYS A 402 -0.20 15.64 -0.65
N ILE A 403 0.19 14.95 -1.73
CA ILE A 403 1.52 14.36 -1.91
C ILE A 403 2.55 15.41 -2.35
N ILE A 404 2.29 16.12 -3.44
CA ILE A 404 3.27 17.01 -4.08
C ILE A 404 3.07 18.50 -3.80
N GLY A 405 1.86 18.90 -3.38
CA GLY A 405 1.47 20.29 -3.20
C GLY A 405 0.73 20.87 -4.41
N GLN A 406 -0.10 21.87 -4.17
CA GLN A 406 -0.96 22.48 -5.20
C GLN A 406 -0.15 23.15 -6.32
N ASP A 407 0.82 24.00 -5.95
CA ASP A 407 1.63 24.75 -6.93
C ASP A 407 2.42 23.81 -7.84
N GLU A 408 2.98 22.74 -7.26
CA GLU A 408 3.73 21.74 -8.00
C GLU A 408 2.84 20.96 -8.97
N LEU A 409 1.63 20.60 -8.54
CA LEU A 409 0.68 19.93 -9.42
C LEU A 409 0.27 20.80 -10.61
N ILE A 410 -0.01 22.08 -10.37
CA ILE A 410 -0.36 23.04 -11.45
C ILE A 410 0.80 23.17 -12.43
N ARG A 411 2.04 23.33 -11.91
CA ARG A 411 3.25 23.44 -12.74
C ARG A 411 3.47 22.23 -13.63
N ARG A 412 3.26 21.02 -13.09
CA ARG A 412 3.52 19.76 -13.81
C ARG A 412 2.40 19.34 -14.75
N THR A 413 1.18 19.86 -14.57
CA THR A 413 0.04 19.54 -15.45
C THR A 413 -0.22 20.63 -16.50
N GLY A 414 0.26 21.85 -16.28
CA GLY A 414 0.04 23.00 -17.16
C GLY A 414 1.25 23.40 -18.03
N GLY A 415 0.97 24.01 -19.18
CA GLY A 415 1.97 24.68 -20.01
C GLY A 415 2.88 23.76 -20.83
N ARG A 416 3.97 24.35 -21.36
CA ARG A 416 4.95 23.65 -22.22
C ARG A 416 5.88 22.71 -21.46
N SER A 417 5.96 22.85 -20.14
CA SER A 417 6.79 22.06 -19.22
C SER A 417 6.01 20.95 -18.52
N LYS A 418 4.86 20.52 -19.08
CA LYS A 418 4.06 19.46 -18.48
C LYS A 418 4.87 18.18 -18.32
N THR A 419 4.82 17.60 -17.13
CA THR A 419 5.44 16.32 -16.78
C THR A 419 4.45 15.35 -16.14
N ILE A 420 3.20 15.74 -15.93
CA ILE A 420 2.11 14.86 -15.47
C ILE A 420 0.97 14.88 -16.49
N GLU A 421 0.51 13.70 -16.88
CA GLU A 421 -0.66 13.50 -17.74
C GLU A 421 -1.64 12.51 -17.08
N PHE A 422 -2.94 12.82 -17.17
CA PHE A 422 -3.99 11.91 -16.77
C PHE A 422 -4.57 11.23 -18.02
N ARG A 423 -4.61 9.90 -18.03
CA ARG A 423 -5.10 9.11 -19.16
C ARG A 423 -6.25 8.21 -18.72
N GLN A 424 -7.35 8.23 -19.48
CA GLN A 424 -8.46 7.32 -19.19
C GLN A 424 -8.05 5.89 -19.58
N GLN A 425 -8.37 4.93 -18.72
CA GLN A 425 -8.12 3.51 -18.94
C GLN A 425 -8.93 2.99 -20.12
N ARG A 426 -8.32 2.13 -20.93
CA ARG A 426 -9.01 1.35 -21.97
C ARG A 426 -9.66 0.11 -21.36
N GLU A 427 -10.72 -0.34 -22.01
CA GLU A 427 -11.39 -1.59 -21.64
C GLU A 427 -10.46 -2.79 -21.84
N CYS A 428 -10.63 -3.79 -20.97
CA CYS A 428 -9.89 -5.05 -21.04
C CYS A 428 -10.16 -5.78 -22.35
N VAL A 429 -9.16 -6.51 -22.84
CA VAL A 429 -9.26 -7.36 -24.04
C VAL A 429 -8.92 -8.80 -23.71
N TRP A 430 -9.62 -9.75 -24.34
CA TRP A 430 -9.35 -11.17 -24.15
C TRP A 430 -7.93 -11.51 -24.59
N LYS A 431 -7.25 -12.33 -23.77
CA LYS A 431 -5.91 -12.83 -24.07
C LYS A 431 -6.07 -13.97 -25.09
N ASN A 432 -5.62 -13.72 -26.33
CA ASN A 432 -5.65 -14.70 -27.42
C ASN A 432 -4.74 -15.90 -27.16
#